data_AF-A0A944BYD3-F1
#
_entry.id   AF-A0A944BYD3-F1
#
_cell.length_a   1.000
_cell.length_b   1.000
_cell.length_c   1.000
_cell.angle_alpha   90.00
_cell.angle_beta   90.00
_cell.angle_gamma   90.00
#
_symmetry.space_group_name_H-M   'P 1'
#
loop_
_entity.id
_entity.type
_entity.pdbx_description
1 polymer ?
#
loop_
_entity_poly.entity_id
_entity_poly.type
_entity_poly.pdbx_seq_one_letter_code
_entity_poly.pdbx_strand_id
1 'polypeptide(L)' 'MAKNKYDWENPAVIKRNKEDGHVIAFCYDDEKSALERKPSDYKATLDGKWKFYWQMGIEGCPKSFYKPDFDDSDWKYITV' A
#
# COMPACT_ATOMS: atom_id res chain seq x y z
N MET A 1 -4.02 -32.80 3.90
CA MET A 1 -3.60 -31.52 3.29
C MET A 1 -3.59 -30.47 4.39
N ALA A 2 -2.44 -29.83 4.66
CA ALA A 2 -2.38 -28.76 5.66
C ALA A 2 -3.30 -27.60 5.22
N LYS A 3 -4.18 -27.15 6.12
CA LYS A 3 -5.06 -26.01 5.88
C LYS A 3 -4.24 -24.75 6.15
N ASN A 4 -3.68 -24.14 5.11
CA ASN A 4 -2.94 -22.88 5.26
C ASN A 4 -3.90 -21.80 5.78
N LYS A 5 -3.59 -21.25 6.96
CA LYS A 5 -4.46 -20.29 7.66
C LYS A 5 -4.28 -18.89 7.10
N TYR A 6 -3.08 -18.55 6.63
CA TYR A 6 -2.72 -17.23 6.14
C TYR A 6 -2.30 -17.26 4.68
N ASP A 7 -2.57 -16.16 3.97
CA ASP A 7 -2.26 -16.06 2.54
C ASP A 7 -0.76 -16.08 2.26
N TRP A 8 0.04 -15.46 3.13
CA TRP A 8 1.50 -15.43 2.99
C TRP A 8 2.16 -16.81 3.19
N GLU A 9 1.41 -17.81 3.67
CA GLU A 9 1.87 -19.21 3.77
C GLU A 9 1.40 -20.05 2.58
N ASN A 10 0.57 -19.50 1.69
CA ASN A 10 0.02 -20.21 0.54
C ASN A 10 0.63 -19.72 -0.77
N PRO A 11 1.56 -20.47 -1.39
CA PRO A 11 2.22 -20.04 -2.63
C PRO A 11 1.28 -19.94 -3.83
N ALA A 12 0.08 -20.54 -3.77
CA ALA A 12 -0.93 -20.38 -4.82
C ALA A 12 -1.64 -19.01 -4.76
N VAL A 13 -1.54 -18.29 -3.64
CA VAL A 13 -2.13 -16.95 -3.47
C VAL A 13 -1.08 -15.90 -3.80
N ILE A 14 -1.03 -15.47 -5.06
CA ILE A 14 -0.08 -14.46 -5.54
C ILE A 14 -0.67 -13.03 -5.59
N LYS A 15 -2.01 -12.91 -5.60
CA LYS A 15 -2.73 -11.63 -5.57
C LYS A 15 -4.15 -11.80 -5.01
N ARG A 16 -4.69 -10.74 -4.43
CA ARG A 16 -6.12 -10.60 -4.08
C ARG A 16 -6.60 -9.22 -4.55
N ASN A 17 -7.65 -9.18 -5.36
CA ASN A 17 -8.29 -7.94 -5.85
C ASN A 17 -7.32 -6.92 -6.50
N LYS A 18 -6.15 -7.37 -6.98
CA LYS A 18 -5.20 -6.54 -7.71
C LYS A 18 -5.56 -6.56 -9.19
N GLU A 19 -5.55 -5.38 -9.81
CA GLU A 19 -5.68 -5.20 -11.25
C GLU A 19 -4.68 -6.07 -12.03
N ASP A 20 -5.04 -6.41 -13.26
CA ASP A 20 -4.14 -7.14 -14.15
C ASP A 20 -2.97 -6.26 -14.58
N GLY A 21 -1.82 -6.87 -14.84
CA GLY A 21 -0.63 -6.13 -15.22
C GLY A 21 -0.81 -5.43 -16.57
N HIS A 22 -0.52 -4.13 -16.61
CA HIS A 22 -0.50 -3.33 -17.83
C HIS A 22 0.63 -2.28 -17.77
N VAL A 23 0.83 -1.57 -18.89
CA VAL A 23 1.82 -0.47 -18.98
C VAL A 23 1.44 0.70 -18.07
N ILE A 24 2.41 1.45 -17.56
CA ILE A 24 2.12 2.65 -16.75
C ILE A 24 1.34 3.65 -17.62
N ALA A 25 0.12 3.99 -17.19
CA ALA A 25 -0.80 4.87 -17.91
C ALA A 25 -1.25 5.99 -16.97
N PHE A 26 -0.52 7.11 -16.96
CA PHE A 26 -0.95 8.31 -16.23
C PHE A 26 -2.04 9.04 -17.01
N CYS A 27 -2.98 9.65 -16.28
CA CYS A 27 -4.00 10.50 -16.87
C CYS A 27 -3.44 11.88 -17.20
N TYR A 28 -3.87 12.45 -18.32
CA TYR A 28 -3.50 13.80 -18.78
C TYR A 28 -4.73 14.45 -19.41
N ASP A 29 -4.81 15.77 -19.35
CA ASP A 29 -5.92 16.52 -19.96
C ASP A 29 -5.77 16.64 -21.49
N ASP A 30 -4.55 16.57 -22.01
CA ASP A 30 -4.25 16.74 -23.43
C ASP A 30 -3.09 15.86 -23.92
N GLU A 31 -3.09 15.60 -25.23
CA GLU A 31 -2.09 14.75 -25.91
C GLU A 31 -0.66 15.29 -25.79
N LYS A 32 -0.47 16.60 -25.88
CA LYS A 32 0.85 17.21 -25.86
C LYS A 32 1.51 17.01 -24.49
N SER A 33 0.75 17.22 -23.42
CA SER A 33 1.21 16.97 -22.05
C SER A 33 1.58 15.51 -21.81
N ALA A 34 0.82 14.57 -22.39
CA ALA A 34 1.13 13.14 -22.35
C ALA A 34 2.42 12.78 -23.12
N LEU A 35 2.59 13.32 -24.33
CA LEU A 35 3.78 13.09 -25.17
C LEU A 35 5.06 13.65 -24.54
N GLU A 36 4.97 14.81 -23.91
CA GLU A 36 6.08 15.45 -23.18
C GLU A 36 6.37 14.78 -21.83
N ARG A 37 5.52 13.83 -21.40
CA ARG A 37 5.60 13.15 -20.09
C ARG A 37 5.74 14.13 -18.94
N LYS A 38 4.98 15.21 -19.00
CA LYS A 38 4.89 16.16 -17.89
C LYS A 38 4.42 15.45 -16.62
N PRO A 39 4.69 16.01 -15.42
CA PRO A 39 3.99 15.58 -14.22
C PRO A 39 2.48 15.63 -14.46
N SER A 40 1.79 14.52 -14.22
CA SER A 40 0.33 14.46 -14.32
C SER A 40 -0.29 15.13 -13.11
N ASP A 41 -1.26 16.02 -13.31
CA ASP A 41 -2.02 16.66 -12.24
C ASP A 41 -2.89 15.67 -11.44
N TYR A 42 -3.11 14.47 -12.00
CA TYR A 42 -3.84 13.37 -11.37
C TYR A 42 -2.95 12.41 -10.56
N LYS A 43 -1.64 12.72 -10.45
CA LYS A 43 -0.70 11.94 -9.65
C LYS A 43 -0.41 12.66 -8.33
N ALA A 44 -0.80 12.05 -7.22
CA ALA A 44 -0.35 12.44 -5.89
C ALA A 44 0.74 11.48 -5.39
N THR A 45 1.82 12.04 -4.82
CA THR A 45 2.78 11.22 -4.06
C THR A 45 2.26 11.01 -2.63
N LEU A 46 2.56 9.85 -2.08
CA LEU A 46 2.32 9.50 -0.67
C LEU A 46 3.64 9.36 0.10
N ASP A 47 4.77 9.72 -0.51
CA ASP A 47 6.09 9.72 0.13
C ASP A 47 6.11 10.74 1.28
N GLY A 48 6.84 10.44 2.35
CA GLY A 48 6.94 11.32 3.50
C GLY A 48 6.95 10.58 4.83
N LYS A 49 6.42 11.23 5.87
CA LYS A 49 6.43 10.67 7.23
C LYS A 49 5.19 9.83 7.49
N TRP A 50 5.40 8.56 7.80
CA TRP A 50 4.35 7.62 8.16
C TRP A 50 4.51 7.14 9.60
N LYS A 51 3.41 7.06 10.34
CA LYS A 51 3.39 6.40 11.65
C LYS A 51 3.64 4.91 11.46
N PHE A 52 4.54 4.37 12.26
CA PHE A 52 5.04 3.01 12.11
C PHE A 52 5.18 2.33 13.46
N TYR A 53 4.74 1.08 13.49
CA TYR A 53 4.85 0.18 14.62
C TYR A 53 5.56 -1.09 14.20
N TRP A 54 6.70 -1.36 14.84
CA TRP A 54 7.45 -2.58 14.64
C TRP A 54 7.17 -3.56 15.78
N GLN A 55 7.05 -4.84 15.43
CA GLN A 55 7.03 -5.93 16.39
C GLN A 55 7.65 -7.20 15.79
N MET A 56 8.00 -8.13 16.68
CA MET A 56 8.43 -9.46 16.28
C MET A 56 7.21 -10.39 16.13
N GLY A 57 6.97 -10.90 14.92
CA GLY A 57 5.87 -11.82 14.65
C GLY A 57 4.48 -11.16 14.62
N ILE A 58 3.42 -11.97 14.75
CA ILE A 58 2.01 -11.51 14.71
C ILE A 58 1.31 -11.60 16.06
N GLU A 59 1.90 -12.29 17.02
CA GLU A 59 1.33 -12.45 18.37
C GLU A 59 1.44 -11.13 19.13
N GLY A 60 0.33 -10.64 19.66
CA GLY A 60 0.28 -9.34 20.35
C GLY A 60 0.11 -8.12 19.44
N CYS A 61 -0.05 -8.31 18.13
CA CYS A 61 -0.30 -7.21 17.20
C CYS A 61 -1.52 -6.38 17.65
N PRO A 62 -1.42 -5.02 17.67
CA PRO A 62 -2.53 -4.16 18.03
C PRO A 62 -3.78 -4.50 17.21
N LYS A 63 -4.87 -4.90 17.86
CA LYS A 63 -6.10 -5.25 17.14
C LYS A 63 -6.74 -4.00 16.56
N SER A 64 -7.29 -4.12 15.36
CA SER A 64 -8.02 -3.02 14.69
C SER A 64 -7.19 -1.78 14.35
N PHE A 65 -5.86 -1.87 14.29
CA PHE A 65 -4.96 -0.76 13.93
C PHE A 65 -5.27 -0.12 12.57
N TYR A 66 -5.97 -0.83 11.68
CA TYR A 66 -6.38 -0.35 10.37
C TYR A 66 -7.63 0.54 10.39
N LYS A 67 -8.30 0.68 11.54
CA LYS A 67 -9.51 1.50 11.64
C LYS A 67 -9.16 2.99 11.70
N PRO A 68 -9.98 3.88 11.11
CA PRO A 68 -9.73 5.32 11.12
C PRO A 68 -9.72 5.97 12.52
N ASP A 69 -10.37 5.34 13.50
CA ASP A 69 -10.52 5.83 14.87
C ASP A 69 -9.53 5.18 15.86
N PHE A 70 -8.58 4.37 15.37
CA PHE A 70 -7.55 3.80 16.21
C PHE A 70 -6.57 4.87 16.69
N ASP A 71 -6.27 4.89 17.99
CA ASP A 71 -5.29 5.81 18.56
C ASP A 71 -3.87 5.28 18.34
N ASP A 72 -3.15 5.93 17.43
CA ASP A 72 -1.75 5.66 17.10
C ASP A 72 -0.82 6.77 17.63
N SER A 73 -1.24 7.56 18.63
CA SER A 73 -0.47 8.69 19.18
C SER A 73 0.93 8.29 19.67
N ASP A 74 1.09 7.09 20.22
CA ASP A 74 2.36 6.55 20.71
C ASP A 74 3.30 6.02 19.61
N TRP A 75 2.87 5.97 18.35
CA TRP A 75 3.66 5.42 17.26
C TRP A 75 4.72 6.43 16.78
N LYS A 76 5.89 5.90 16.39
CA LYS A 76 6.98 6.71 15.85
C LYS A 76 6.81 6.92 14.36
N TYR A 77 7.37 8.00 13.84
CA TYR A 77 7.42 8.24 12.40
C TYR A 77 8.66 7.62 11.78
N ILE A 78 8.51 7.07 10.58
CA ILE A 78 9.61 6.77 9.65
C ILE A 78 9.42 7.58 8.36
N THR A 79 10.49 7.75 7.59
CA THR A 79 10.40 8.29 6.23
C THR A 79 10.22 7.14 5.24
N VAL A 80 9.22 7.24 4.37
CA VAL A 80 8.91 6.31 3.28
C VAL A 80 9.03 7.04 1.96
#